data_AF-A0A368JWX3-F1
#
_entry.id   AF-A0A368JWX3-F1
#
_cell.length_a   1.000
_cell.length_b   1.000
_cell.length_c   1.000
_cell.angle_alpha   90.00
_cell.angle_beta   90.00
_cell.angle_gamma   90.00
#
_symmetry.space_group_name_H-M   'P 1'
#
loop_
_entity.id
_entity.type
_entity.pdbx_description
1 polymer ?
#
loop_
_entity_poly.entity_id
_entity_poly.type
_entity_poly.pdbx_seq_one_letter_code
_entity_poly.pdbx_strand_id
1 'polypeptide(L)'
;MALTRQVAKIIRKEIRRRGFFCWVFLLLFLGFNIFMAYGLFAGVQQAATGPVASEAEAAGRAIGAVILGLFALLFRGRKTLIEETVE
;
A
#
# COMPACT_ATOMS: atom_id res chain seq x y z
N MET A 1 -39.44 -35.83 24.08
CA MET A 1 -39.03 -36.11 22.69
C MET A 1 -38.69 -34.77 22.05
N ALA A 2 -37.39 -34.48 21.96
CA ALA A 2 -36.88 -33.17 21.54
C ALA A 2 -36.72 -33.14 20.01
N LEU A 3 -37.19 -32.06 19.38
CA LEU A 3 -36.78 -31.69 18.02
C LEU A 3 -36.10 -30.32 18.10
N THR A 4 -34.81 -30.34 18.41
CA THR A 4 -33.94 -29.18 18.24
C THR A 4 -33.76 -28.94 16.75
N ARG A 5 -34.41 -27.89 16.24
CA ARG A 5 -34.27 -27.44 14.86
C ARG A 5 -32.84 -26.95 14.66
N GLN A 6 -32.01 -27.69 13.94
CA GLN A 6 -30.65 -27.27 13.61
C GLN A 6 -30.74 -26.20 12.50
N VAL A 7 -30.55 -24.93 12.85
CA VAL A 7 -30.49 -23.83 11.88
C VAL A 7 -29.13 -23.92 11.19
N ALA A 8 -29.12 -24.25 9.90
CA ALA A 8 -27.89 -24.31 9.12
C ALA A 8 -27.33 -22.89 8.93
N LYS A 9 -26.08 -22.66 9.36
CA LYS A 9 -25.38 -21.37 9.19
C LYS A 9 -25.06 -21.15 7.71
N ILE A 10 -25.69 -20.15 7.09
CA ILE A 10 -25.42 -19.78 5.69
C ILE A 10 -24.32 -18.71 5.66
N ILE A 11 -23.12 -19.07 5.20
CA ILE A 11 -22.03 -18.10 4.99
C ILE A 11 -22.14 -17.54 3.58
N ARG A 12 -22.55 -16.27 3.45
CA ARG A 12 -22.62 -15.58 2.15
C ARG A 12 -21.27 -14.91 1.86
N LYS A 13 -20.49 -15.49 0.95
CA LYS A 13 -19.20 -14.92 0.52
C LYS A 13 -19.39 -14.08 -0.75
N GLU A 14 -19.43 -12.76 -0.60
CA GLU A 14 -19.48 -11.85 -1.76
C GLU A 14 -18.05 -11.58 -2.28
N ILE A 15 -17.69 -12.17 -3.43
CA ILE A 15 -16.43 -11.89 -4.12
C ILE A 15 -16.71 -10.83 -5.19
N ARG A 16 -16.43 -9.56 -4.88
CA ARG A 16 -16.54 -8.47 -5.86
C ARG A 16 -15.36 -8.50 -6.82
N ARG A 17 -15.59 -8.84 -8.10
CA ARG A 17 -14.57 -8.73 -9.14
C ARG A 17 -14.28 -7.25 -9.40
N ARG A 18 -13.01 -6.87 -9.31
CA ARG A 18 -12.55 -5.53 -9.71
C ARG A 18 -12.71 -5.42 -11.23
N GLY A 19 -13.49 -4.46 -11.70
CA GLY A 19 -13.78 -4.27 -13.13
C GLY A 19 -12.53 -3.91 -13.94
N PHE A 20 -12.62 -4.06 -15.27
CA PHE A 20 -11.53 -3.80 -16.22
C PHE A 20 -10.87 -2.43 -16.05
N PHE A 21 -11.67 -1.37 -15.91
CA PHE A 21 -11.18 0.00 -15.72
C PHE A 21 -10.32 0.15 -14.45
N CYS A 22 -10.73 -0.49 -13.35
CA CYS A 22 -9.99 -0.46 -12.09
C CYS A 22 -8.66 -1.22 -12.19
N TRP A 23 -8.59 -2.25 -13.03
CA TRP A 23 -7.35 -2.98 -13.30
C TRP A 23 -6.36 -2.17 -14.16
N VAL A 24 -6.85 -1.50 -15.22
CA VAL A 24 -6.01 -0.61 -16.05
C VAL A 24 -5.45 0.54 -15.23
N PHE A 25 -6.30 1.19 -14.42
CA PHE A 25 -5.84 2.26 -13.51
C PHE A 25 -4.80 1.75 -12.51
N LEU A 26 -4.98 0.53 -11.97
CA LEU A 26 -4.02 -0.09 -11.06
C LEU A 26 -2.67 -0.31 -11.75
N LEU A 27 -2.64 -0.77 -12.99
CA LEU A 27 -1.40 -0.95 -13.74
C LEU A 27 -0.69 0.38 -14.01
N LEU A 28 -1.43 1.42 -14.38
CA LEU A 28 -0.86 2.75 -14.63
C LEU A 28 -0.29 3.34 -13.34
N PHE A 29 -1.04 3.24 -12.24
CA PHE A 29 -0.58 3.64 -10.92
C PHE A 29 0.66 2.86 -10.49
N LEU A 30 0.69 1.54 -10.69
CA LEU A 30 1.84 0.71 -10.36
C LEU A 30 3.07 1.08 -11.22
N GLY A 31 2.89 1.27 -12.52
CA GLY A 31 3.96 1.70 -13.43
C GLY A 31 4.55 3.05 -13.04
N PHE A 32 3.68 4.03 -12.73
CA PHE A 32 4.12 5.33 -12.22
C PHE A 32 4.88 5.21 -10.90
N ASN A 33 4.41 4.38 -9.97
CA ASN A 33 5.11 4.16 -8.69
C ASN A 33 6.45 3.47 -8.88
N ILE A 34 6.59 2.52 -9.82
CA ILE A 34 7.88 1.89 -10.15
C ILE A 34 8.84 2.90 -10.75
N PHE A 35 8.36 3.73 -11.68
CA PHE A 35 9.15 4.81 -12.28
C PHE A 35 9.64 5.81 -11.22
N MET A 36 8.74 6.24 -10.32
CA MET A 36 9.09 7.10 -9.20
C MET A 36 10.03 6.42 -8.22
N ALA A 37 9.86 5.13 -7.94
CA ALA A 37 10.76 4.36 -7.08
C ALA A 37 12.16 4.24 -7.69
N TYR A 38 12.27 4.08 -9.01
CA TYR A 38 13.55 4.09 -9.72
C TYR A 38 14.23 5.45 -9.63
N GLY A 39 13.50 6.53 -9.93
CA GLY A 39 14.02 7.90 -9.82
C GLY A 39 14.42 8.24 -8.38
N LEU A 40 13.63 7.79 -7.41
CA LEU A 40 13.94 7.92 -6.00
C LEU A 40 15.21 7.16 -5.62
N PHE A 41 15.33 5.90 -6.03
CA PHE A 41 16.50 5.09 -5.70
C PHE A 41 17.78 5.71 -6.29
N ALA A 42 17.73 6.16 -7.55
CA ALA A 42 18.82 6.89 -8.18
C ALA A 42 19.15 8.21 -7.44
N GLY A 43 18.12 8.97 -7.05
CA GLY A 43 18.26 10.22 -6.31
C GLY A 43 18.84 10.02 -4.91
N VAL A 44 18.40 9.01 -4.17
CA VAL A 44 18.90 8.66 -2.84
C VAL A 44 20.35 8.20 -2.92
N GLN A 45 20.71 7.38 -3.91
CA GLN A 45 22.10 6.96 -4.10
C GLN A 45 23.02 8.15 -4.38
N GLN A 46 22.61 9.07 -5.27
CA GLN A 46 23.36 10.31 -5.49
C GLN A 46 23.38 11.23 -4.27
N ALA A 47 22.28 11.28 -3.52
CA ALA A 47 22.21 12.01 -2.26
C ALA A 47 22.97 11.32 -1.11
N ALA A 48 23.38 10.06 -1.24
CA ALA A 48 24.22 9.43 -0.24
C ALA A 48 25.70 9.79 -0.47
N THR A 49 26.11 10.03 -1.72
CA THR A 49 27.52 10.17 -2.11
C THR A 49 27.91 11.56 -2.62
N GLY A 50 26.94 12.43 -2.89
CA GLY A 50 27.18 13.76 -3.44
C GLY A 50 27.65 14.77 -2.38
N PRO A 51 28.49 15.76 -2.77
CA PRO A 51 28.97 16.79 -1.86
C PRO A 51 27.80 17.58 -1.28
N VAL A 52 27.89 17.89 0.01
CA VAL A 52 26.88 18.67 0.74
C VAL A 52 27.38 20.10 0.86
N ALA A 53 26.60 21.08 0.40
CA ALA A 53 27.00 22.49 0.40
C ALA A 53 26.81 23.18 1.76
N SER A 54 25.97 22.63 2.66
CA SER A 54 25.73 23.18 4.00
C SER A 54 25.22 22.15 5.02
N GLU A 55 25.39 22.44 6.32
CA GLU A 55 24.82 21.60 7.39
C GLU A 55 23.29 21.52 7.32
N ALA A 56 22.63 22.60 6.87
CA ALA A 56 21.19 22.62 6.64
C ALA A 56 20.77 21.63 5.54
N GLU A 57 21.58 21.49 4.49
CA GLU A 57 21.36 20.50 3.43
C GLU A 57 21.56 19.06 3.93
N ALA A 58 22.56 18.83 4.81
CA ALA A 58 22.75 17.53 5.46
C ALA A 58 21.52 17.13 6.30
N ALA A 59 21.00 18.06 7.11
CA ALA A 59 19.82 17.85 7.93
C ALA A 59 18.56 17.62 7.08
N GLY A 60 18.38 18.41 6.01
CA GLY A 60 17.27 18.26 5.07
C GLY A 60 17.25 16.89 4.37
N ARG A 61 18.41 16.36 3.97
CA ARG A 61 18.55 15.02 3.36
C ARG A 61 18.13 13.90 4.33
N ALA A 62 18.57 13.98 5.58
CA ALA A 62 18.24 12.98 6.60
C ALA A 62 16.73 12.95 6.90
N ILE A 63 16.13 14.13 7.10
CA ILE A 63 14.69 14.26 7.40
C ILE A 63 13.84 13.79 6.20
N GLY A 64 14.21 14.19 4.99
CA GLY A 64 13.53 13.79 3.77
C GLY A 64 13.51 12.28 3.56
N ALA A 65 14.65 11.60 3.79
CA ALA A 65 14.74 10.15 3.66
C ALA A 65 13.84 9.41 4.67
N VAL A 66 13.77 9.89 5.92
CA VAL A 66 12.93 9.29 6.97
C VAL A 66 11.45 9.45 6.66
N ILE A 67 11.01 10.65 6.32
CA ILE A 67 9.59 10.94 6.02
C ILE A 67 9.14 10.07 4.84
N LEU A 68 9.94 10.03 3.79
CA LEU A 68 9.62 9.27 2.61
C LEU A 68 9.55 7.75 2.88
N GLY A 69 10.50 7.21 3.65
CA GLY A 69 10.46 5.81 4.09
C GLY A 69 9.22 5.49 4.92
N LEU A 70 8.79 6.43 5.77
CA LEU A 70 7.58 6.28 6.58
C LEU A 70 6.31 6.23 5.72
N PHE A 71 6.20 7.14 4.74
CA PHE A 71 5.06 7.16 3.81
C PHE A 71 5.01 5.88 2.97
N ALA A 72 6.14 5.37 2.49
CA ALA A 72 6.18 4.11 1.76
C ALA A 72 5.69 2.91 2.61
N LEU A 73 6.02 2.88 3.90
CA LEU A 73 5.58 1.82 4.82
C LEU A 73 4.09 1.93 5.18
N LEU A 74 3.61 3.14 5.47
CA LEU A 74 2.25 3.37 5.95
C LEU A 74 1.21 3.21 4.85
N PHE A 75 1.53 3.60 3.62
CA PHE A 75 0.60 3.53 2.48
C PHE A 75 0.64 2.19 1.74
N ARG A 76 1.33 1.17 2.29
CA ARG A 76 1.27 -0.20 1.76
C ARG A 76 -0.13 -0.78 1.96
N GLY A 77 -0.93 -0.74 0.90
CA GLY A 77 -2.35 -1.11 0.91
C GLY A 77 -2.62 -2.49 1.52
N ARG A 78 -3.21 -2.51 2.71
CA ARG A 78 -3.72 -3.71 3.38
C ARG A 78 -5.13 -3.98 2.85
N LYS A 79 -5.39 -5.16 2.28
CA LYS A 79 -6.76 -5.57 1.93
C LYS A 79 -7.45 -6.04 3.22
N THR A 80 -8.43 -5.29 3.69
CA THR A 80 -9.33 -5.71 4.76
C THR A 80 -10.41 -6.61 4.17
N LEU A 81 -10.46 -7.86 4.62
CA LEU A 81 -11.58 -8.77 4.40
C LEU A 81 -12.55 -8.59 5.57
N ILE A 82 -13.79 -8.20 5.26
CA ILE A 82 -14.86 -8.10 6.25
C ILE A 82 -15.73 -9.34 6.05
N GLU A 83 -15.83 -10.18 7.06
CA GLU A 83 -16.72 -11.34 7.09
C GLU A 83 -17.98 -10.96 7.88
N GLU A 84 -19.14 -10.98 7.23
CA GLU A 84 -20.44 -10.74 7.87
C GLU A 84 -21.11 -12.09 8.16
N THR A 85 -21.50 -12.31 9.42
CA THR A 85 -22.33 -13.47 9.80
C THR A 85 -23.78 -12.99 9.88
N VAL A 86 -24.65 -13.56 9.05
CA VAL A 86 -26.10 -13.29 9.10
C VAL A 86 -26.76 -14.43 9.88
N GLU A 87 -27.44 -14.08 10.98
CA GLU A 87 -28.27 -15.00 11.80
C GLU A 87 -29.70 -15.09 11.26
#